data_AF-A0A6G7X7A8-F1
#
_entry.id   AF-A0A6G7X7A8-F1
#
_cell.length_a   1.000
_cell.length_b   1.000
_cell.length_c   1.000
_cell.angle_alpha   90.00
_cell.angle_beta   90.00
_cell.angle_gamma   90.00
#
_symmetry.space_group_name_H-M   'P 1'
#
loop_
_entity.id
_entity.type
_entity.pdbx_description
1 polymer ?
#
loop_
_entity_poly.entity_id
_entity_poly.type
_entity_poly.pdbx_seq_one_letter_code
_entity_poly.pdbx_strand_id
1 'polypeptide(L)'
;MNTNNNTTEETRAIVEQFYKRRSLNDIDGVIDLIADHIKWEIPGDTNLAPWLGDRSSKAEIREFFSLQKQHLESLIFDTNQLVVEGEIAVAIGYLSSRMLKTNKVFNSHFMTHFIVKNKQITHYFFSEDSLELVKVLTTNENSIEEQKTKDSSAIELVKLYFEKTDNREIDVNTLFSEDVEIYYPKFGEAKGRSEINRFIAWARGFIETLTHEISDFSYIISENRVIVEGTESGILKNGKAFSKTRFCSVFTIKDNLISRMYIYVDPDFTGEDAERFR
;
A
#
# COMPACT_ATOMS: atom_id res chain seq x y z
N MET A 1 -11.98 -23.53 -12.43
CA MET A 1 -12.15 -22.07 -12.33
C MET A 1 -12.80 -21.61 -11.01
N ASN A 2 -13.01 -22.47 -10.00
CA ASN A 2 -13.72 -22.11 -8.74
C ASN A 2 -12.83 -21.85 -7.50
N THR A 3 -11.54 -22.14 -7.55
CA THR A 3 -10.65 -22.05 -6.39
C THR A 3 -10.25 -20.60 -6.08
N ASN A 4 -9.92 -19.79 -7.09
CA ASN A 4 -9.50 -18.40 -6.87
C ASN A 4 -10.62 -17.53 -6.29
N ASN A 5 -11.87 -17.71 -6.75
CA ASN A 5 -13.00 -16.95 -6.19
C ASN A 5 -13.24 -17.31 -4.71
N ASN A 6 -13.10 -18.58 -4.33
CA ASN A 6 -13.27 -18.99 -2.93
C ASN A 6 -12.16 -18.42 -2.03
N THR A 7 -10.90 -18.39 -2.51
CA THR A 7 -9.79 -17.76 -1.77
C THR A 7 -9.98 -16.25 -1.63
N THR A 8 -10.40 -15.54 -2.68
CA THR A 8 -10.68 -14.10 -2.61
C THR A 8 -11.75 -13.77 -1.55
N GLU A 9 -12.86 -14.51 -1.54
CA GLU A 9 -13.93 -14.29 -0.54
C GLU A 9 -13.47 -14.63 0.88
N GLU A 10 -12.67 -15.69 1.05
CA GLU A 10 -12.09 -16.05 2.35
C GLU A 10 -11.14 -14.96 2.86
N THR A 11 -10.22 -14.48 2.02
CA THR A 11 -9.31 -13.38 2.34
C THR A 11 -10.09 -12.13 2.74
N ARG A 12 -11.12 -11.76 1.96
CA ARG A 12 -11.99 -10.61 2.26
C ARG A 12 -12.62 -10.75 3.64
N ALA A 13 -13.23 -11.91 3.92
CA ALA A 13 -13.89 -12.16 5.20
C ALA A 13 -12.93 -12.08 6.40
N ILE A 14 -11.69 -12.58 6.25
CA ILE A 14 -10.67 -12.50 7.31
C ILE A 14 -10.25 -11.05 7.57
N VAL A 15 -10.01 -10.26 6.52
CA VAL A 15 -9.59 -8.85 6.66
C VAL A 15 -10.72 -7.97 7.23
N GLU A 16 -11.96 -8.18 6.80
CA GLU A 16 -13.12 -7.49 7.38
C GLU A 16 -13.31 -7.87 8.86
N GLN A 17 -13.11 -9.13 9.22
CA GLN A 17 -13.11 -9.55 10.63
C GLN A 17 -11.98 -8.91 11.43
N PHE A 18 -10.78 -8.78 10.87
CA PHE A 18 -9.66 -8.09 11.51
C PHE A 18 -10.02 -6.65 11.88
N TYR A 19 -10.54 -5.87 10.92
CA TYR A 19 -10.94 -4.48 11.18
C TYR A 19 -12.13 -4.38 12.14
N LYS A 20 -13.12 -5.28 12.02
CA LYS A 20 -14.26 -5.33 12.95
C LYS A 20 -13.84 -5.64 14.38
N ARG A 21 -12.95 -6.62 14.59
CA ARG A 21 -12.45 -6.97 15.94
C ARG A 21 -11.61 -5.83 16.50
N ARG A 22 -10.77 -5.19 15.67
CA ARG A 22 -10.01 -4.00 16.05
C ARG A 22 -10.90 -2.83 16.47
N SER A 23 -11.97 -2.52 15.75
CA SER A 23 -12.89 -1.43 16.10
C SER A 23 -13.68 -1.69 17.38
N LEU A 24 -13.89 -2.96 17.73
CA LEU A 24 -14.46 -3.39 19.01
C LEU A 24 -13.43 -3.50 20.14
N ASN A 25 -12.16 -3.19 19.87
CA ASN A 25 -11.04 -3.39 20.78
C ASN A 25 -10.92 -4.85 21.29
N ASP A 26 -11.33 -5.81 20.47
CA ASP A 26 -11.20 -7.25 20.71
C ASP A 26 -9.80 -7.74 20.27
N ILE A 27 -8.81 -7.49 21.12
CA ILE A 27 -7.41 -7.80 20.81
C ILE A 27 -7.17 -9.31 20.72
N ASP A 28 -7.73 -10.11 21.62
CA ASP A 28 -7.58 -11.56 21.54
C ASP A 28 -8.18 -12.11 20.26
N GLY A 29 -9.35 -11.59 19.87
CA GLY A 29 -9.93 -11.95 18.60
C GLY A 29 -9.10 -11.49 17.39
N VAL A 30 -8.44 -10.33 17.43
CA VAL A 30 -7.48 -9.95 16.37
C VAL A 30 -6.34 -10.96 16.31
N ILE A 31 -5.77 -11.35 17.46
CA ILE A 31 -4.65 -12.29 17.53
C ILE A 31 -5.01 -13.69 17.00
N ASP A 32 -6.26 -14.14 17.16
CA ASP A 32 -6.73 -15.42 16.60
C ASP A 32 -6.68 -15.47 15.08
N LEU A 33 -6.78 -14.30 14.41
CA LEU A 33 -6.68 -14.19 12.95
C LEU A 33 -5.24 -14.18 12.44
N ILE A 34 -4.25 -14.05 13.33
CA ILE A 34 -2.83 -13.96 12.98
C ILE A 34 -2.21 -15.36 12.95
N ALA A 35 -1.32 -15.62 11.99
CA ALA A 35 -0.49 -16.81 11.98
C ALA A 35 0.53 -16.81 13.13
N ASP A 36 1.02 -17.98 13.55
CA ASP A 36 2.02 -18.07 14.61
C ASP A 36 3.36 -17.43 14.21
N HIS A 37 3.70 -17.55 12.92
CA HIS A 37 4.78 -16.83 12.27
C HIS A 37 4.18 -15.85 11.27
N ILE A 38 4.29 -14.56 11.59
CA ILE A 38 3.79 -13.46 10.77
C ILE A 38 4.96 -12.58 10.35
N LYS A 39 4.84 -11.92 9.20
CA LYS A 39 5.62 -10.73 8.90
C LYS A 39 4.75 -9.50 9.19
N TRP A 40 4.96 -8.82 10.31
CA TRP A 40 4.18 -7.64 10.70
C TRP A 40 5.09 -6.41 10.64
N GLU A 41 4.85 -5.53 9.68
CA GLU A 41 5.71 -4.38 9.36
C GLU A 41 4.93 -3.07 9.54
N ILE A 42 5.47 -2.16 10.35
CA ILE A 42 4.99 -0.77 10.45
C ILE A 42 6.20 0.15 10.39
N PRO A 43 6.59 0.66 9.21
CA PRO A 43 7.84 1.39 9.08
C PRO A 43 7.83 2.74 9.80
N GLY A 44 8.99 3.14 10.30
CA GLY A 44 9.31 4.45 10.84
C GLY A 44 10.22 4.37 12.06
N ASP A 45 10.57 5.52 12.63
CA ASP A 45 11.58 5.61 13.68
C ASP A 45 11.06 5.10 15.03
N THR A 46 11.53 3.92 15.46
CA THR A 46 11.17 3.31 16.74
C THR A 46 11.64 4.12 17.96
N ASN A 47 12.63 5.00 17.81
CA ASN A 47 13.04 5.91 18.89
C ASN A 47 12.03 7.05 19.08
N LEU A 48 11.32 7.41 18.01
CA LEU A 48 10.29 8.43 18.03
C LEU A 48 8.94 7.85 18.52
N ALA A 49 8.57 6.69 18.00
CA ALA A 49 7.31 6.00 18.29
C ALA A 49 7.55 4.49 18.51
N PRO A 50 7.45 3.98 19.75
CA PRO A 50 7.85 2.61 20.07
C PRO A 50 6.93 1.53 19.49
N TRP A 51 5.73 1.90 19.00
CA TRP A 51 4.82 0.95 18.34
C TRP A 51 5.17 0.69 16.87
N LEU A 52 6.14 1.42 16.30
CA LEU A 52 6.65 1.16 14.95
C LEU A 52 7.56 -0.08 14.94
N GLY A 53 8.07 -0.44 13.76
CA GLY A 53 9.01 -1.54 13.54
C GLY A 53 8.36 -2.89 13.24
N ASP A 54 9.24 -3.88 13.06
CA ASP A 54 8.90 -5.22 12.61
C ASP A 54 8.58 -6.17 13.79
N ARG A 55 7.65 -7.10 13.56
CA ARG A 55 7.22 -8.13 14.50
C ARG A 55 7.01 -9.44 13.78
N SER A 56 7.21 -10.54 14.51
CA SER A 56 7.22 -11.89 13.97
C SER A 56 6.28 -12.87 14.67
N SER A 57 5.71 -12.46 15.81
CA SER A 57 4.90 -13.32 16.67
C SER A 57 3.63 -12.66 17.22
N LYS A 58 2.66 -13.49 17.63
CA LYS A 58 1.44 -13.06 18.33
C LYS A 58 1.72 -12.31 19.63
N ALA A 59 2.79 -12.67 20.34
CA ALA A 59 3.17 -12.01 21.60
C ALA A 59 3.61 -10.56 21.34
N GLU A 60 4.45 -10.34 20.33
CA GLU A 60 4.90 -9.01 19.93
C GLU A 60 3.74 -8.14 19.41
N ILE A 61 2.74 -8.74 18.74
CA ILE A 61 1.54 -8.00 18.31
C ILE A 61 0.65 -7.58 19.50
N ARG A 62 0.55 -8.41 20.54
CA ARG A 62 -0.13 -7.98 21.79
C ARG A 62 0.60 -6.81 22.44
N GLU A 63 1.93 -6.85 22.45
CA GLU A 63 2.75 -5.75 22.93
C GLU A 63 2.54 -4.49 22.09
N PHE A 64 2.45 -4.60 20.76
CA PHE A 64 2.09 -3.49 19.88
C PHE A 64 0.81 -2.77 20.29
N PHE A 65 -0.30 -3.50 20.49
CA PHE A 65 -1.56 -2.89 20.90
C PHE A 65 -1.47 -2.25 22.29
N SER A 66 -0.68 -2.85 23.19
CA SER A 66 -0.39 -2.28 24.51
C SER A 66 0.39 -0.97 24.40
N LEU A 67 1.39 -0.90 23.53
CA LEU A 67 2.17 0.31 23.25
C LEU A 67 1.30 1.40 22.64
N GLN A 68 0.45 1.09 21.65
CA GLN A 68 -0.47 2.08 21.08
C GLN A 68 -1.37 2.69 22.17
N LYS A 69 -2.00 1.86 23.01
CA LYS A 69 -2.85 2.34 24.10
C LYS A 69 -2.13 3.26 25.10
N GLN A 70 -0.82 3.06 25.29
CA GLN A 70 0.00 3.90 26.18
C GLN A 70 0.39 5.25 25.56
N HIS A 71 0.40 5.36 24.23
CA HIS A 71 0.97 6.52 23.53
C HIS A 71 -0.04 7.35 22.75
N LEU A 72 -1.17 6.77 22.36
CA LEU A 72 -2.19 7.44 21.56
C LEU A 72 -3.61 7.11 22.00
N GLU A 73 -4.51 8.06 21.74
CA GLU A 73 -5.96 7.87 21.78
C GLU A 73 -6.47 7.92 20.34
N SER A 74 -7.12 6.84 19.88
CA SER A 74 -7.73 6.81 18.55
C SER A 74 -8.99 7.66 18.54
N LEU A 75 -9.08 8.59 17.57
CA LEU A 75 -10.23 9.47 17.38
C LEU A 75 -11.09 9.00 16.21
N ILE A 76 -10.44 8.69 15.07
CA ILE A 76 -11.07 8.21 13.84
C ILE A 76 -10.22 7.05 13.31
N PHE A 77 -10.88 6.00 12.85
CA PHE A 77 -10.25 4.94 12.08
C PHE A 77 -11.26 4.39 11.07
N ASP A 78 -11.19 4.91 9.85
CA ASP A 78 -12.12 4.59 8.78
C ASP A 78 -11.40 3.83 7.67
N THR A 79 -11.97 2.71 7.25
CA THR A 79 -11.50 1.95 6.09
C THR A 79 -12.40 2.27 4.91
N ASN A 80 -11.90 3.03 3.94
CA ASN A 80 -12.69 3.55 2.82
C ASN A 80 -12.78 2.56 1.66
N GLN A 81 -11.73 1.76 1.44
CA GLN A 81 -11.65 0.84 0.31
C GLN A 81 -10.91 -0.44 0.69
N LEU A 82 -11.37 -1.57 0.15
CA LEU A 82 -10.75 -2.89 0.31
C LEU A 82 -10.73 -3.62 -1.03
N VAL A 83 -9.54 -3.74 -1.62
CA VAL A 83 -9.27 -4.53 -2.82
C VAL A 83 -8.74 -5.88 -2.40
N VAL A 84 -9.27 -6.97 -2.98
CA VAL A 84 -8.88 -8.34 -2.62
C VAL A 84 -8.71 -9.16 -3.90
N GLU A 85 -7.58 -9.85 -4.02
CA GLU A 85 -7.27 -10.75 -5.12
C GLU A 85 -6.55 -11.99 -4.57
N GLY A 86 -7.23 -13.14 -4.59
CA GLY A 86 -6.69 -14.38 -4.05
C GLY A 86 -6.34 -14.25 -2.57
N GLU A 87 -5.06 -14.47 -2.24
CA GLU A 87 -4.53 -14.39 -0.87
C GLU A 87 -4.16 -12.96 -0.44
N ILE A 88 -4.21 -11.97 -1.35
CA ILE A 88 -3.76 -10.61 -1.09
C ILE A 88 -4.95 -9.70 -0.86
N ALA A 89 -4.83 -8.81 0.11
CA ALA A 89 -5.77 -7.71 0.30
C ALA A 89 -5.05 -6.40 0.56
N VAL A 90 -5.57 -5.32 0.00
CA VAL A 90 -5.11 -3.95 0.22
C VAL A 90 -6.27 -3.11 0.71
N ALA A 91 -6.12 -2.55 1.91
CA ALA A 91 -7.09 -1.65 2.52
C ALA A 91 -6.52 -0.23 2.52
N ILE A 92 -7.34 0.74 2.11
CA ILE A 92 -7.02 2.16 2.15
C ILE A 92 -8.01 2.84 3.07
N GLY A 93 -7.53 3.76 3.89
CA GLY A 93 -8.36 4.45 4.85
C GLY A 93 -7.79 5.76 5.34
N TYR A 94 -8.45 6.28 6.36
CA TYR A 94 -8.05 7.47 7.07
C TYR A 94 -8.06 7.20 8.58
N LEU A 95 -7.07 7.76 9.27
CA LEU A 95 -7.00 7.73 10.72
C LEU A 95 -6.75 9.12 11.29
N SER A 96 -7.27 9.32 12.49
CA SER A 96 -6.94 10.45 13.34
C SER A 96 -6.67 9.94 14.75
N SER A 97 -5.55 10.36 15.35
CA SER A 97 -5.14 9.94 16.68
C SER A 97 -4.56 11.09 17.47
N ARG A 98 -4.91 11.21 18.75
CA ARG A 98 -4.27 12.15 19.66
C ARG A 98 -3.03 11.51 20.27
N MET A 99 -1.88 12.15 20.07
CA MET A 99 -0.62 11.71 20.68
C MET A 99 -0.58 12.15 22.14
N LEU A 100 -0.59 11.20 23.09
CA LEU A 100 -0.76 11.51 24.52
C LEU A 100 0.39 12.33 25.09
N LYS A 101 1.61 12.11 24.59
CA LYS A 101 2.82 12.85 25.03
C LYS A 101 2.78 14.33 24.65
N THR A 102 2.31 14.66 23.45
CA THR A 102 2.36 16.02 22.89
C THR A 102 1.01 16.72 22.87
N ASN A 103 -0.08 15.98 23.10
CA ASN A 103 -1.48 16.40 22.94
C ASN A 103 -1.84 16.93 21.54
N LYS A 104 -0.96 16.74 20.54
CA LYS A 104 -1.22 17.06 19.14
C LYS A 104 -2.07 15.96 18.51
N VAL A 105 -2.83 16.33 17.48
CA VAL A 105 -3.62 15.38 16.68
C VAL A 105 -2.80 15.02 15.44
N PHE A 106 -2.54 13.73 15.28
CA PHE A 106 -2.00 13.11 14.08
C PHE A 106 -3.15 12.75 13.15
N ASN A 107 -3.03 13.09 11.87
CA ASN A 107 -3.99 12.73 10.84
C ASN A 107 -3.25 12.12 9.67
N SER A 108 -3.77 11.02 9.13
CA SER A 108 -3.10 10.35 8.03
C SER A 108 -4.06 9.52 7.21
N HIS A 109 -3.86 9.54 5.88
CA HIS A 109 -4.30 8.41 5.08
C HIS A 109 -3.39 7.22 5.35
N PHE A 110 -3.96 6.02 5.39
CA PHE A 110 -3.18 4.81 5.56
C PHE A 110 -3.44 3.82 4.43
N MET A 111 -2.45 2.95 4.20
CA MET A 111 -2.61 1.74 3.41
C MET A 111 -2.16 0.54 4.22
N THR A 112 -2.98 -0.52 4.22
CA THR A 112 -2.61 -1.81 4.79
C THR A 112 -2.57 -2.88 3.71
N HIS A 113 -1.47 -3.61 3.62
CA HIS A 113 -1.32 -4.76 2.74
C HIS A 113 -1.29 -6.04 3.58
N PHE A 114 -2.17 -6.99 3.24
CA PHE A 114 -2.31 -8.28 3.89
C PHE A 114 -1.95 -9.42 2.93
N ILE A 115 -1.36 -10.48 3.47
CA ILE A 115 -1.36 -11.81 2.84
C ILE A 115 -2.04 -12.79 3.79
N VAL A 116 -3.13 -13.39 3.35
CA VAL A 116 -3.93 -14.38 4.10
C VAL A 116 -3.68 -15.76 3.50
N LYS A 117 -3.19 -16.68 4.34
CA LYS A 117 -2.95 -18.08 3.97
C LYS A 117 -3.54 -18.98 5.04
N ASN A 118 -4.18 -20.08 4.64
CA ASN A 118 -4.80 -21.02 5.57
C ASN A 118 -5.70 -20.33 6.62
N LYS A 119 -6.52 -19.36 6.19
CA LYS A 119 -7.41 -18.56 7.06
C LYS A 119 -6.70 -17.71 8.12
N GLN A 120 -5.41 -17.47 7.97
CA GLN A 120 -4.62 -16.65 8.89
C GLN A 120 -3.85 -15.57 8.14
N ILE A 121 -3.71 -14.41 8.77
CA ILE A 121 -2.87 -13.31 8.29
C ILE A 121 -1.42 -13.72 8.53
N THR A 122 -0.67 -13.88 7.44
CA THR A 122 0.76 -14.24 7.43
C THR A 122 1.67 -13.07 7.14
N HIS A 123 1.12 -12.00 6.56
CA HIS A 123 1.82 -10.74 6.34
C HIS A 123 0.84 -9.59 6.60
N TYR A 124 1.28 -8.63 7.39
CA TYR A 124 0.62 -7.36 7.64
C TYR A 124 1.65 -6.25 7.42
N PHE A 125 1.38 -5.35 6.50
CA PHE A 125 2.17 -4.14 6.30
C PHE A 125 1.25 -2.94 6.44
N PHE A 126 1.56 -2.01 7.34
CA PHE A 126 0.78 -0.80 7.55
C PHE A 126 1.65 0.43 7.32
N SER A 127 1.19 1.30 6.44
CA SER A 127 1.85 2.56 6.09
C SER A 127 0.95 3.73 6.46
N GLU A 128 1.54 4.69 7.15
CA GLU A 128 0.99 6.00 7.48
C GLU A 128 2.03 7.08 7.17
N ASP A 129 1.63 8.34 7.17
CA ASP A 129 2.47 9.48 6.80
C ASP A 129 3.60 9.70 7.83
N SER A 130 4.84 9.37 7.42
CA SER A 130 6.01 9.49 8.28
C SER A 130 6.35 10.94 8.64
N LEU A 131 6.19 11.89 7.71
CA LEU A 131 6.52 13.29 7.97
C LEU A 131 5.55 13.91 8.98
N GLU A 132 4.27 13.63 8.82
CA GLU A 132 3.26 14.12 9.76
C GLU A 132 3.45 13.52 11.15
N LEU A 133 3.80 12.24 11.23
CA LEU A 133 4.12 11.59 12.50
C LEU A 133 5.33 12.24 13.21
N VAL A 134 6.38 12.59 12.45
CA VAL A 134 7.54 13.34 12.96
C VAL A 134 7.09 14.71 13.50
N LYS A 135 6.33 15.50 12.74
CA LYS A 135 5.87 16.85 13.15
C LYS A 135 5.04 16.85 14.44
N VAL A 136 4.21 15.83 14.65
CA VAL A 136 3.33 15.75 15.82
C VAL A 136 4.02 15.17 17.06
N LEU A 137 5.12 14.43 16.89
CA LEU A 137 5.86 13.82 18.01
C LEU A 137 7.13 14.57 18.41
N THR A 138 7.70 15.42 17.54
CA THR A 138 8.90 16.20 17.85
C THR A 138 8.69 17.71 17.76
N THR A 139 9.66 18.45 18.28
CA THR A 139 9.85 19.90 18.08
C THR A 139 11.20 20.20 17.43
N ASN A 140 11.98 19.18 17.05
CA ASN A 140 13.29 19.34 16.43
C ASN A 140 13.13 19.66 14.93
N GLU A 141 13.38 20.91 14.54
CA GLU A 141 13.25 21.37 13.16
C GLU A 141 14.17 20.63 12.19
N ASN A 142 15.37 20.21 12.62
CA ASN A 142 16.30 19.47 11.76
C ASN A 142 15.73 18.11 11.37
N SER A 143 15.15 17.37 12.32
CA SER A 143 14.53 16.07 12.05
C SER A 143 13.34 16.19 11.10
N ILE A 144 12.58 17.30 11.19
CA ILE A 144 11.46 17.58 10.29
C ILE A 144 11.97 17.85 8.87
N GLU A 145 13.00 18.68 8.70
CA GLU A 145 13.53 19.03 7.38
C GLU A 145 14.27 17.85 6.72
N GLU A 146 14.98 17.03 7.50
CA GLU A 146 15.59 15.78 7.03
C GLU A 146 14.53 14.81 6.49
N GLN A 147 13.46 14.54 7.26
CA GLN A 147 12.37 13.68 6.82
C GLN A 147 11.68 14.24 5.57
N LYS A 148 11.37 15.54 5.56
CA LYS A 148 10.74 16.22 4.42
C LYS A 148 11.58 16.15 3.15
N THR A 149 12.90 16.29 3.24
CA THR A 149 13.80 16.21 2.09
C THR A 149 13.82 14.81 1.49
N LYS A 150 13.92 13.79 2.35
CA LYS A 150 13.87 12.37 1.96
C LYS A 150 12.54 12.01 1.30
N ASP A 151 11.45 12.47 1.89
CA ASP A 151 10.09 12.23 1.41
C ASP A 151 9.87 12.89 0.04
N SER A 152 10.35 14.12 -0.12
CA SER A 152 10.22 14.87 -1.37
C SER A 152 10.99 14.19 -2.52
N SER A 153 12.22 13.72 -2.31
CA SER A 153 13.00 13.07 -3.37
C SER A 153 12.37 11.75 -3.83
N ALA A 154 11.83 10.96 -2.90
CA ALA A 154 11.14 9.72 -3.22
C ALA A 154 9.84 9.97 -4.02
N ILE A 155 9.05 10.99 -3.65
CA ILE A 155 7.86 11.40 -4.41
C ILE A 155 8.23 11.83 -5.83
N GLU A 156 9.25 12.67 -5.99
CA GLU A 156 9.63 13.18 -7.32
C GLU A 156 10.10 12.06 -8.25
N LEU A 157 10.80 11.04 -7.74
CA LEU A 157 11.14 9.84 -8.52
C LEU A 157 9.89 9.07 -8.97
N VAL A 158 8.89 8.92 -8.10
CA VAL A 158 7.65 8.21 -8.43
C VAL A 158 6.78 9.02 -9.41
N LYS A 159 6.69 10.33 -9.25
CA LYS A 159 6.04 11.22 -10.24
C LYS A 159 6.70 11.08 -11.61
N LEU A 160 8.02 11.14 -11.65
CA LEU A 160 8.78 10.95 -12.89
C LEU A 160 8.47 9.60 -13.54
N TYR A 161 8.34 8.52 -12.76
CA TYR A 161 7.91 7.23 -13.28
C TYR A 161 6.53 7.29 -13.96
N PHE A 162 5.52 7.92 -13.34
CA PHE A 162 4.19 8.04 -13.95
C PHE A 162 4.20 8.93 -15.20
N GLU A 163 4.88 10.08 -15.15
CA GLU A 163 5.04 10.96 -16.31
C GLU A 163 5.71 10.24 -17.49
N LYS A 164 6.76 9.46 -17.21
CA LYS A 164 7.45 8.67 -18.24
C LYS A 164 6.62 7.49 -18.74
N THR A 165 5.75 6.93 -17.90
CA THR A 165 4.79 5.89 -18.30
C THR A 165 3.78 6.44 -19.30
N ASP A 166 3.15 7.58 -18.99
CA ASP A 166 2.16 8.22 -19.85
C ASP A 166 2.72 8.65 -21.20
N ASN A 167 3.96 9.18 -21.18
CA ASN A 167 4.66 9.58 -22.40
C ASN A 167 5.30 8.41 -23.15
N ARG A 168 5.26 7.18 -22.60
CA ARG A 168 5.90 5.96 -23.14
C ARG A 168 7.43 6.06 -23.27
N GLU A 169 8.05 6.83 -22.38
CA GLU A 169 9.49 7.18 -22.36
C GLU A 169 10.24 6.53 -21.20
N ILE A 170 9.74 5.43 -20.65
CA ILE A 170 10.41 4.74 -19.53
C ILE A 170 11.82 4.32 -19.93
N ASP A 171 12.81 4.84 -19.20
CA ASP A 171 14.18 4.35 -19.19
C ASP A 171 14.40 3.49 -17.95
N VAL A 172 14.49 2.17 -18.18
CA VAL A 172 14.54 1.19 -17.10
C VAL A 172 15.84 1.31 -16.29
N ASN A 173 16.94 1.76 -16.91
CA ASN A 173 18.24 1.82 -16.23
C ASN A 173 18.35 2.99 -15.26
N THR A 174 17.57 4.05 -15.48
CA THR A 174 17.57 5.26 -14.66
C THR A 174 16.51 5.24 -13.58
N LEU A 175 15.39 4.54 -13.80
CA LEU A 175 14.29 4.52 -12.83
C LEU A 175 14.33 3.32 -11.87
N PHE A 176 14.87 2.17 -12.28
CA PHE A 176 14.74 0.93 -11.51
C PHE A 176 16.09 0.35 -11.09
N SER A 177 16.13 -0.34 -9.94
CA SER A 177 17.28 -1.15 -9.54
C SER A 177 17.43 -2.36 -10.46
N GLU A 178 18.62 -2.96 -10.49
CA GLU A 178 18.87 -4.16 -11.30
C GLU A 178 17.99 -5.35 -10.91
N ASP A 179 17.70 -5.47 -9.61
CA ASP A 179 16.95 -6.53 -8.96
C ASP A 179 15.48 -6.18 -8.70
N VAL A 180 14.94 -5.16 -9.38
CA VAL A 180 13.58 -4.65 -9.16
C VAL A 180 12.53 -5.76 -9.14
N GLU A 181 11.64 -5.74 -8.16
CA GLU A 181 10.48 -6.65 -8.09
C GLU A 181 9.21 -5.95 -8.55
N ILE A 182 8.45 -6.58 -9.45
CA ILE A 182 7.18 -6.05 -9.95
C ILE A 182 6.03 -7.01 -9.65
N TYR A 183 4.87 -6.46 -9.32
CA TYR A 183 3.59 -7.16 -9.30
C TYR A 183 2.54 -6.34 -10.03
N TYR A 184 1.71 -7.02 -10.83
CA TYR A 184 0.49 -6.46 -11.41
C TYR A 184 -0.58 -7.57 -11.58
N PRO A 185 -1.86 -7.33 -11.27
CA PRO A 185 -2.96 -8.28 -11.44
C PRO A 185 -3.00 -8.91 -12.84
N LYS A 186 -3.23 -10.22 -12.94
CA LYS A 186 -3.13 -11.02 -14.20
C LYS A 186 -1.73 -11.13 -14.84
N PHE A 187 -0.77 -10.23 -14.56
CA PHE A 187 0.63 -10.38 -14.99
C PHE A 187 1.43 -11.26 -14.02
N GLY A 188 1.17 -11.11 -12.72
CA GLY A 188 1.86 -11.82 -11.64
C GLY A 188 3.11 -11.10 -11.15
N GLU A 189 3.91 -11.81 -10.36
CA GLU A 189 5.19 -11.33 -9.83
C GLU A 189 6.34 -11.60 -10.82
N ALA A 190 7.28 -10.66 -10.92
CA ALA A 190 8.49 -10.84 -11.70
C ALA A 190 9.67 -10.05 -11.09
N LYS A 191 10.90 -10.40 -11.47
CA LYS A 191 12.11 -9.80 -10.91
C LYS A 191 13.17 -9.47 -11.97
N GLY A 192 13.71 -8.27 -11.88
CA GLY A 192 14.79 -7.74 -12.70
C GLY A 192 14.35 -6.77 -13.79
N ARG A 193 15.27 -5.92 -14.25
CA ARG A 193 14.99 -4.91 -15.29
C ARG A 193 14.44 -5.49 -16.61
N SER A 194 14.85 -6.70 -16.99
CA SER A 194 14.30 -7.37 -18.18
C SER A 194 12.80 -7.62 -18.05
N GLU A 195 12.33 -7.90 -16.84
CA GLU A 195 10.91 -8.17 -16.57
C GLU A 195 10.06 -6.90 -16.62
N ILE A 196 10.63 -5.73 -16.32
CA ILE A 196 9.98 -4.43 -16.56
C ILE A 196 9.70 -4.24 -18.05
N ASN A 197 10.65 -4.55 -18.93
CA ASN A 197 10.43 -4.48 -20.37
C ASN A 197 9.35 -5.47 -20.84
N ARG A 198 9.33 -6.70 -20.28
CA ARG A 198 8.27 -7.68 -20.55
C ARG A 198 6.91 -7.17 -20.09
N PHE A 199 6.83 -6.57 -18.92
CA PHE A 199 5.62 -5.96 -18.38
C PHE A 199 5.10 -4.83 -19.28
N ILE A 200 5.98 -3.90 -19.69
CA ILE A 200 5.61 -2.80 -20.61
C ILE A 200 5.09 -3.35 -21.94
N ALA A 201 5.77 -4.34 -22.51
CA ALA A 201 5.35 -4.97 -23.76
C ALA A 201 3.99 -5.69 -23.61
N TRP A 202 3.80 -6.39 -22.49
CA TRP A 202 2.54 -7.05 -22.14
C TRP A 202 1.39 -6.05 -22.02
N ALA A 203 1.57 -4.96 -21.27
CA ALA A 203 0.56 -3.90 -21.11
C ALA A 203 0.18 -3.25 -22.45
N ARG A 204 1.18 -2.93 -23.29
CA ARG A 204 0.98 -2.38 -24.64
C ARG A 204 0.26 -3.33 -25.59
N GLY A 205 0.22 -4.63 -25.28
CA GLY A 205 -0.53 -5.63 -26.05
C GLY A 205 -2.04 -5.40 -26.02
N PHE A 206 -2.56 -4.73 -24.99
CA PHE A 206 -4.00 -4.49 -24.84
C PHE A 206 -4.37 -3.02 -24.54
N ILE A 207 -3.44 -2.18 -24.10
CA ILE A 207 -3.66 -0.74 -23.85
C ILE A 207 -3.15 0.08 -25.04
N GLU A 208 -4.04 0.83 -25.70
CA GLU A 208 -3.71 1.77 -26.79
C GLU A 208 -3.26 3.14 -26.25
N THR A 209 -3.91 3.67 -25.22
CA THR A 209 -3.50 4.88 -24.51
C THR A 209 -3.72 4.72 -23.01
N LEU A 210 -2.88 5.36 -22.22
CA LEU A 210 -2.97 5.42 -20.76
C LEU A 210 -2.57 6.84 -20.33
N THR A 211 -3.32 7.39 -19.40
CA THR A 211 -3.01 8.67 -18.77
C THR A 211 -3.41 8.61 -17.31
N HIS A 212 -2.55 9.11 -16.46
CA HIS A 212 -2.81 9.26 -15.04
C HIS A 212 -3.15 10.70 -14.69
N GLU A 213 -4.11 10.89 -13.78
CA GLU A 213 -4.40 12.21 -13.20
C GLU A 213 -3.39 12.53 -12.08
N ILE A 214 -2.11 12.70 -12.44
CA ILE A 214 -0.99 12.79 -11.49
C ILE A 214 -1.17 13.95 -10.49
N SER A 215 -1.82 15.05 -10.89
CA SER A 215 -2.12 16.18 -10.01
C SER A 215 -3.04 15.84 -8.85
N ASP A 216 -3.85 14.80 -9.02
CA ASP A 216 -4.88 14.37 -8.07
C ASP A 216 -4.42 13.18 -7.21
N PHE A 217 -3.16 12.74 -7.38
CA PHE A 217 -2.61 11.65 -6.60
C PHE A 217 -2.49 12.01 -5.12
N SER A 218 -2.85 11.04 -4.29
CA SER A 218 -2.51 11.03 -2.87
C SER A 218 -1.24 10.21 -2.65
N TYR A 219 -0.29 10.76 -1.92
CA TYR A 219 0.98 10.11 -1.60
C TYR A 219 1.05 9.83 -0.10
N ILE A 220 1.37 8.60 0.26
CA ILE A 220 1.78 8.24 1.62
C ILE A 220 3.22 7.75 1.54
N ILE A 221 4.08 8.28 2.39
CA ILE A 221 5.45 7.80 2.52
C ILE A 221 5.62 7.17 3.88
N SER A 222 6.26 6.00 3.87
CA SER A 222 6.64 5.29 5.08
C SER A 222 8.04 4.72 4.87
N GLU A 223 9.01 5.34 5.54
CA GLU A 223 10.45 5.12 5.39
C GLU A 223 11.00 5.26 3.97
N ASN A 224 10.98 4.18 3.19
CA ASN A 224 11.45 4.12 1.82
C ASN A 224 10.37 3.63 0.86
N ARG A 225 9.14 3.43 1.34
CA ARG A 225 8.00 3.06 0.53
C ARG A 225 7.17 4.29 0.19
N VAL A 226 6.81 4.41 -1.07
CA VAL A 226 5.90 5.45 -1.56
C VAL A 226 4.65 4.75 -2.04
N ILE A 227 3.51 5.09 -1.43
CA ILE A 227 2.20 4.58 -1.79
C ILE A 227 1.48 5.68 -2.54
N VAL A 228 0.92 5.34 -3.70
CA VAL A 228 0.18 6.25 -4.55
C VAL A 228 -1.23 5.73 -4.71
N GLU A 229 -2.22 6.50 -4.23
CA GLU A 229 -3.62 6.33 -4.62
C GLU A 229 -3.93 7.34 -5.72
N GLY A 230 -4.53 6.88 -6.82
CA GLY A 230 -4.84 7.75 -7.94
C GLY A 230 -5.89 7.17 -8.88
N THR A 231 -6.10 7.89 -9.97
CA THR A 231 -6.97 7.45 -11.05
C THR A 231 -6.28 7.50 -12.40
N GLU A 232 -6.67 6.59 -13.28
CA GLU A 232 -6.17 6.48 -14.64
C GLU A 232 -7.32 6.38 -15.66
N SER A 233 -7.04 6.82 -16.88
CA SER A 233 -7.96 6.80 -18.02
C SER A 233 -7.22 6.37 -19.28
N GLY A 234 -7.94 5.85 -20.27
CA GLY A 234 -7.30 5.39 -21.49
C GLY A 234 -8.22 4.71 -22.48
N ILE A 235 -7.60 4.16 -23.51
CA ILE A 235 -8.26 3.42 -24.59
C ILE A 235 -7.56 2.08 -24.72
N LEU A 236 -8.34 1.00 -24.80
CA LEU A 236 -7.85 -0.35 -25.07
C LEU A 236 -7.67 -0.56 -26.59
N LYS A 237 -6.84 -1.53 -26.98
CA LYS A 237 -6.59 -1.91 -28.39
C LYS A 237 -7.86 -2.32 -29.16
N ASN A 238 -8.91 -2.74 -28.45
CA ASN A 238 -10.21 -3.06 -29.03
C ASN A 238 -11.12 -1.82 -29.24
N GLY A 239 -10.63 -0.62 -28.92
CA GLY A 239 -11.34 0.66 -29.06
C GLY A 239 -12.20 1.05 -27.86
N LYS A 240 -12.38 0.19 -26.85
CA LYS A 240 -13.13 0.54 -25.64
C LYS A 240 -12.32 1.53 -24.78
N ALA A 241 -12.99 2.55 -24.27
CA ALA A 241 -12.39 3.52 -23.35
C ALA A 241 -12.72 3.16 -21.90
N PHE A 242 -11.80 3.48 -21.00
CA PHE A 242 -12.01 3.49 -19.56
C PHE A 242 -11.63 4.88 -19.03
N SER A 243 -12.29 5.30 -17.95
CA SER A 243 -12.05 6.62 -17.38
C SER A 243 -12.18 6.60 -15.87
N LYS A 244 -11.25 7.28 -15.21
CA LYS A 244 -11.19 7.42 -13.76
C LYS A 244 -11.19 6.08 -13.01
N THR A 245 -10.55 5.07 -13.58
CA THR A 245 -10.32 3.79 -12.91
C THR A 245 -9.37 4.03 -11.74
N ARG A 246 -9.75 3.60 -10.54
CA ARG A 246 -8.94 3.77 -9.32
C ARG A 246 -7.87 2.69 -9.24
N PHE A 247 -6.68 3.09 -8.80
CA PHE A 247 -5.59 2.16 -8.49
C PHE A 247 -4.85 2.57 -7.20
N CYS A 248 -4.07 1.63 -6.67
CA CYS A 248 -3.08 1.87 -5.64
C CYS A 248 -1.75 1.24 -6.05
N SER A 249 -0.67 2.03 -6.06
CA SER A 249 0.67 1.54 -6.39
C SER A 249 1.60 1.71 -5.20
N VAL A 250 2.38 0.67 -4.89
CA VAL A 250 3.34 0.65 -3.78
C VAL A 250 4.74 0.48 -4.34
N PHE A 251 5.54 1.53 -4.19
CA PHE A 251 6.93 1.56 -4.59
C PHE A 251 7.84 1.36 -3.38
N THR A 252 8.98 0.69 -3.56
CA THR A 252 10.08 0.70 -2.59
C THR A 252 11.29 1.34 -3.24
N ILE A 253 11.81 2.41 -2.63
CA ILE A 253 12.95 3.16 -3.12
C ILE A 253 14.21 2.69 -2.40
N LYS A 254 15.28 2.46 -3.16
CA LYS A 254 16.61 2.12 -2.66
C LYS A 254 17.64 2.79 -3.53
N ASP A 255 18.58 3.50 -2.92
CA ASP A 255 19.66 4.21 -3.63
C ASP A 255 19.15 5.11 -4.77
N ASN A 256 18.03 5.81 -4.53
CA ASN A 256 17.34 6.67 -5.49
C ASN A 256 16.83 5.95 -6.76
N LEU A 257 16.58 4.65 -6.66
CA LEU A 257 15.98 3.81 -7.69
C LEU A 257 14.76 3.07 -7.14
N ILE A 258 13.81 2.75 -8.01
CA ILE A 258 12.67 1.89 -7.70
C ILE A 258 13.16 0.44 -7.66
N SER A 259 13.19 -0.14 -6.46
CA SER A 259 13.57 -1.53 -6.19
C SER A 259 12.38 -2.49 -6.10
N ARG A 260 11.18 -1.94 -5.93
CA ARG A 260 9.92 -2.70 -5.98
C ARG A 260 8.81 -1.81 -6.49
N MET A 261 7.92 -2.35 -7.31
CA MET A 261 6.74 -1.68 -7.85
C MET A 261 5.56 -2.66 -7.90
N TYR A 262 4.65 -2.57 -6.93
CA TYR A 262 3.47 -3.43 -6.86
C TYR A 262 2.25 -2.57 -7.14
N ILE A 263 1.50 -2.89 -8.19
CA ILE A 263 0.35 -2.12 -8.65
C ILE A 263 -0.90 -2.94 -8.35
N TYR A 264 -1.88 -2.33 -7.69
CA TYR A 264 -3.18 -2.91 -7.38
C TYR A 264 -4.25 -2.07 -8.07
N VAL A 265 -4.86 -2.64 -9.10
CA VAL A 265 -5.93 -2.03 -9.87
C VAL A 265 -6.92 -3.13 -10.24
N ASP A 266 -8.19 -2.78 -10.41
CA ASP A 266 -9.12 -3.74 -11.03
C ASP A 266 -8.65 -3.99 -12.47
N PRO A 267 -8.20 -5.21 -12.81
CA PRO A 267 -7.70 -5.50 -14.15
C PRO A 267 -8.83 -5.60 -15.19
N ASP A 268 -10.08 -5.41 -14.79
CA ASP A 268 -11.24 -5.25 -15.66
C ASP A 268 -11.61 -3.76 -15.78
N PHE A 269 -10.78 -3.04 -16.54
CA PHE A 269 -10.93 -1.61 -16.81
C PHE A 269 -12.32 -1.20 -17.33
N THR A 270 -13.06 -2.13 -17.95
CA THR A 270 -14.35 -1.87 -18.60
C THR A 270 -15.55 -2.51 -17.89
N GLY A 271 -15.32 -3.22 -16.77
CA GLY A 271 -16.39 -3.86 -15.99
C GLY A 271 -17.08 -5.04 -16.71
N GLU A 272 -16.43 -5.68 -17.68
CA GLU A 272 -16.99 -6.81 -18.43
C GLU A 272 -17.14 -8.09 -17.59
N ASP A 273 -16.37 -8.26 -16.51
CA ASP A 273 -16.56 -9.31 -15.51
C ASP A 273 -17.80 -9.04 -14.63
N ALA A 274 -18.32 -7.82 -14.56
CA ALA A 274 -19.57 -7.53 -13.83
C ALA A 274 -20.80 -8.21 -14.47
N GLU A 275 -20.76 -8.57 -15.76
CA GLU A 275 -21.82 -9.36 -16.41
C GLU A 275 -21.83 -10.84 -15.97
N ARG A 276 -20.76 -11.34 -15.32
CA ARG A 276 -20.73 -12.71 -14.77
C ARG A 276 -21.44 -12.86 -13.43
N PHE A 277 -21.83 -11.74 -12.81
CA PHE A 277 -22.44 -11.69 -11.48
C PHE A 277 -23.86 -11.08 -11.49
N ARG A 278 -24.52 -11.01 -12.65
CA ARG A 278 -25.94 -10.70 -12.79
C ARG A 278 -26.77 -11.93 -13.15
#